data_AF-A0A2E3DUN7-F1
#
_entry.id   AF-A0A2E3DUN7-F1
#
_cell.length_a   1.000
_cell.length_b   1.000
_cell.length_c   1.000
_cell.angle_alpha   90.00
_cell.angle_beta   90.00
_cell.angle_gamma   90.00
#
_symmetry.space_group_name_H-M   'P 1'
#
loop_
_entity.id
_entity.type
_entity.pdbx_description
1 polymer ?
#
loop_
_entity_poly.entity_id
_entity_poly.type
_entity_poly.pdbx_seq_one_letter_code
_entity_poly.pdbx_strand_id
1 'polypeptide(L)'
;MIVILCIGMLSAVFGLLLIFAPTVVLKAERKANKLYMTDAAIIKHRIPLGISMLLAATFLAYNYANDPFKEIVFLIISITAGVFGILLLVSPGSILIAERKANKLYMTDAFFMKHRKVLGVVLLAASVFMINTYITFS
;
A
#
# COMPACT_ATOMS: atom_id res chain seq x y z
N MET A 1 -8.07 24.35 -18.95
CA MET A 1 -9.46 23.85 -18.98
C MET A 1 -9.59 22.44 -19.53
N ILE A 2 -8.90 22.08 -20.62
CA ILE A 2 -8.91 20.73 -21.22
C ILE A 2 -8.61 19.61 -20.21
N VAL A 3 -7.74 19.86 -19.23
CA VAL A 3 -7.43 18.91 -18.14
C VAL A 3 -8.68 18.51 -17.34
N ILE A 4 -9.58 19.46 -17.06
CA ILE A 4 -10.83 19.20 -16.32
C ILE A 4 -11.77 18.32 -17.14
N LEU A 5 -11.84 18.54 -18.46
CA LEU A 5 -12.62 17.71 -19.37
C LEU A 5 -12.06 16.29 -19.47
N CYS A 6 -10.74 16.13 -19.57
CA CYS A 6 -10.09 14.81 -19.56
C CYS A 6 -10.36 14.06 -18.25
N ILE A 7 -10.24 14.72 -17.10
CA ILE A 7 -10.55 14.13 -15.79
C ILE A 7 -12.04 13.78 -15.68
N GLY A 8 -12.93 14.65 -16.14
CA GLY A 8 -14.37 14.41 -16.17
C GLY A 8 -14.74 13.20 -17.02
N MET A 9 -14.15 13.07 -18.21
CA MET A 9 -14.38 11.93 -19.12
C MET A 9 -13.83 10.62 -18.53
N LEU A 10 -12.64 10.64 -17.92
CA LEU A 10 -12.08 9.49 -17.20
C LEU A 10 -12.97 9.07 -16.02
N SER A 11 -13.47 10.03 -15.24
CA SER A 11 -14.39 9.78 -14.13
C SER A 11 -15.73 9.17 -14.61
N ALA A 12 -16.26 9.62 -15.75
CA ALA A 12 -17.46 9.03 -16.35
C ALA A 12 -17.22 7.56 -16.71
N VAL A 13 -16.12 7.26 -17.41
CA VAL A 13 -15.77 5.89 -17.81
C VAL A 13 -15.60 5.00 -16.58
N PHE A 14 -14.93 5.46 -15.53
CA PHE A 14 -14.77 4.72 -14.27
C PHE A 14 -16.10 4.52 -13.53
N GLY A 15 -16.95 5.55 -13.43
CA GLY A 15 -18.27 5.44 -12.80
C GLY A 15 -19.19 4.44 -13.51
N LEU A 16 -19.16 4.43 -14.84
CA LEU A 16 -19.94 3.51 -15.68
C LEU A 16 -19.41 2.07 -15.56
N LEU A 17 -18.08 1.89 -15.59
CA LEU A 17 -17.44 0.59 -15.34
C LEU A 17 -17.78 0.04 -13.94
N LEU A 18 -17.83 0.89 -12.92
CA LEU A 18 -18.23 0.47 -11.57
C LEU A 18 -19.67 -0.02 -11.51
N ILE A 19 -20.60 0.60 -12.23
CA ILE A 19 -22.02 0.21 -12.19
C ILE A 19 -22.28 -1.03 -13.05
N PHE A 20 -21.71 -1.11 -14.25
CA PHE A 20 -22.05 -2.16 -15.23
C PHE A 20 -21.06 -3.32 -15.30
N ALA A 21 -19.76 -3.06 -15.12
CA ALA A 21 -18.69 -4.04 -15.32
C ALA A 21 -17.74 -4.13 -14.11
N PRO A 22 -18.28 -4.47 -12.91
CA PRO A 22 -17.50 -4.50 -11.67
C PRO A 22 -16.36 -5.50 -11.72
N THR A 23 -16.52 -6.59 -12.46
CA THR A 23 -15.53 -7.66 -12.59
C THR A 23 -14.29 -7.21 -13.35
N VAL A 24 -14.40 -6.20 -14.22
CA VAL A 24 -13.27 -5.62 -14.96
C VAL A 24 -12.46 -4.72 -14.03
N VAL A 25 -13.14 -3.86 -13.25
CA VAL A 25 -12.50 -3.02 -12.23
C VAL A 25 -11.80 -3.90 -11.20
N LEU A 26 -12.46 -4.94 -10.70
CA LEU A 26 -11.87 -5.89 -9.75
C LEU A 26 -10.67 -6.66 -10.33
N LYS A 27 -10.68 -6.99 -11.63
CA LYS A 27 -9.51 -7.62 -12.26
C LYS A 27 -8.34 -6.65 -12.34
N ALA A 28 -8.60 -5.37 -12.63
CA ALA A 28 -7.58 -4.32 -12.65
C ALA A 28 -7.04 -4.07 -11.23
N GLU A 29 -7.92 -3.93 -10.24
CA GLU A 29 -7.56 -3.77 -8.83
C GLU A 29 -6.79 -4.99 -8.31
N ARG A 30 -7.25 -6.21 -8.55
CA ARG A 30 -6.51 -7.42 -8.17
C ARG A 30 -5.17 -7.54 -8.86
N LYS A 31 -5.04 -7.10 -10.11
CA LYS A 31 -3.75 -7.11 -10.81
C LYS A 31 -2.79 -6.09 -10.21
N ALA A 32 -3.28 -4.92 -9.79
CA ALA A 32 -2.51 -3.93 -9.04
C ALA A 32 -2.21 -4.39 -7.60
N ASN A 33 -3.15 -5.06 -6.95
CA ASN A 33 -3.04 -5.55 -5.57
C ASN A 33 -2.14 -6.81 -5.48
N LYS A 34 -2.07 -7.61 -6.54
CA LYS A 34 -1.11 -8.71 -6.68
C LYS A 34 0.34 -8.23 -6.68
N LEU A 35 0.58 -6.94 -6.95
CA LEU A 35 1.91 -6.34 -6.88
C LEU A 35 2.42 -6.15 -5.43
N TYR A 36 1.56 -6.27 -4.42
CA TYR A 36 1.93 -6.25 -2.99
C TYR A 36 2.10 -7.67 -2.40
N MET A 37 2.58 -8.63 -3.19
CA MET A 37 3.09 -9.91 -2.66
C MET A 37 4.52 -9.75 -2.09
N THR A 38 4.72 -8.77 -1.21
CA THR A 38 5.91 -8.69 -0.37
C THR A 38 6.03 -9.95 0.51
N ASP A 39 4.89 -10.52 0.90
CA ASP A 39 4.70 -11.81 1.57
C ASP A 39 5.55 -12.95 0.96
N ALA A 40 5.62 -13.08 -0.37
CA ALA A 40 6.29 -14.19 -1.03
C ALA A 40 7.82 -14.00 -1.11
N ALA A 41 8.27 -12.76 -1.32
CA ALA A 41 9.68 -12.41 -1.40
C ALA A 41 10.36 -12.49 -0.03
N ILE A 42 9.69 -12.00 1.02
CA ILE A 42 10.19 -12.03 2.40
C ILE A 42 10.38 -13.47 2.88
N ILE A 43 9.41 -14.36 2.65
CA ILE A 43 9.53 -15.77 3.06
C ILE A 43 10.61 -16.49 2.26
N LYS A 44 10.67 -16.27 0.94
CA LYS A 44 11.63 -16.91 0.05
C LYS A 44 13.08 -16.55 0.41
N HIS A 45 13.30 -15.31 0.83
CA HIS A 45 14.62 -14.79 1.22
C HIS A 45 14.75 -14.53 2.71
N ARG A 46 14.00 -15.26 3.56
CA ARG A 46 13.95 -15.02 5.01
C ARG A 46 15.30 -15.09 5.71
N ILE A 47 16.14 -16.04 5.31
CA ILE A 47 17.46 -16.28 5.91
C ILE A 47 18.43 -15.15 5.56
N PRO A 48 18.66 -14.80 4.27
CA PRO A 48 19.55 -13.70 3.93
C PRO A 48 19.04 -12.34 4.44
N LEU A 49 17.72 -12.11 4.46
CA LEU A 49 17.13 -10.89 5.02
C LEU A 49 17.30 -10.81 6.54
N GLY A 50 17.05 -11.89 7.28
CA GLY A 50 17.24 -11.94 8.72
C GLY A 50 18.70 -11.69 9.12
N ILE A 51 19.65 -12.35 8.43
CA ILE A 51 21.09 -12.18 8.69
C ILE A 51 21.56 -10.75 8.37
N SER A 52 21.14 -10.18 7.24
CA SER A 52 21.50 -8.79 6.89
C SER A 52 20.92 -7.77 7.87
N MET A 53 19.70 -7.98 8.38
CA MET A 53 19.13 -7.15 9.44
C MET A 53 19.90 -7.26 10.76
N LEU A 54 20.36 -8.45 11.13
CA LEU A 54 21.20 -8.63 12.32
C LEU A 54 22.57 -7.96 12.18
N LEU A 55 23.19 -8.07 11.00
CA LEU A 55 24.46 -7.38 10.71
C LEU A 55 24.28 -5.85 10.73
N ALA A 56 23.16 -5.34 10.21
CA ALA A 56 22.84 -3.92 10.30
C ALA A 56 22.61 -3.48 11.75
N ALA A 57 21.92 -4.29 12.55
CA ALA A 57 21.69 -4.01 13.96
C ALA A 57 23.00 -3.93 14.75
N THR A 58 23.92 -4.89 14.57
CA THR A 58 25.23 -4.88 15.24
C THR A 58 26.10 -3.73 14.77
N PHE A 59 26.08 -3.41 13.47
CA PHE A 59 26.79 -2.26 12.92
C PHE A 59 26.28 -0.93 13.50
N LEU A 60 24.96 -0.73 13.57
CA LEU A 60 24.37 0.48 14.13
C LEU A 60 24.59 0.58 15.65
N ALA A 61 24.57 -0.54 16.38
CA ALA A 61 24.92 -0.58 17.80
C ALA A 61 26.38 -0.17 18.02
N TYR A 62 27.29 -0.65 17.16
CA TYR A 62 28.70 -0.29 17.21
C TYR A 62 28.92 1.20 16.93
N ASN A 63 28.25 1.76 15.92
CA ASN A 63 28.35 3.20 15.64
C ASN A 63 27.80 4.02 16.82
N TYR A 64 26.63 3.66 17.37
CA TYR A 64 26.10 4.33 18.56
C TYR A 64 27.05 4.30 19.76
N ALA A 65 27.76 3.18 19.98
CA ALA A 65 28.70 3.05 21.09
C ALA A 65 29.98 3.88 20.93
N ASN A 66 30.40 4.13 19.68
CA ASN A 66 31.64 4.85 19.36
C ASN A 66 31.41 6.30 18.92
N ASP A 67 30.17 6.71 18.65
CA ASP A 67 29.85 8.08 18.26
C ASP A 67 29.84 9.03 19.46
N PRO A 68 30.47 10.23 19.36
CA PRO A 68 30.48 11.22 20.43
C PRO A 68 29.09 11.77 20.77
N PHE A 69 28.20 11.85 19.77
CA PHE A 69 26.88 12.47 19.88
C PHE A 69 25.78 11.51 20.34
N LYS A 70 26.08 10.20 20.44
CA LYS A 70 25.16 9.13 20.88
C LYS A 70 23.75 9.34 20.36
N GLU A 71 23.61 9.43 19.04
CA GLU A 71 22.30 9.68 18.46
C GLU A 71 21.35 8.53 18.81
N ILE A 72 20.36 8.85 19.65
CA ILE A 72 19.34 7.90 20.13
C ILE A 72 18.61 7.24 18.95
N VAL A 73 18.55 7.92 17.81
CA VAL A 73 18.00 7.40 16.56
C VAL A 73 18.72 6.12 16.12
N PHE A 74 20.06 6.06 16.18
CA PHE A 74 20.80 4.84 15.84
C PHE A 74 20.52 3.69 16.79
N LEU A 75 20.34 3.97 18.08
CA LEU A 75 19.98 2.96 19.07
C LEU A 75 18.58 2.38 18.81
N ILE A 76 17.60 3.24 18.54
CA ILE A 76 16.22 2.83 18.24
C ILE A 76 16.19 1.97 16.96
N ILE A 77 16.89 2.40 15.90
CA ILE A 77 16.96 1.65 14.65
C ILE A 77 17.72 0.32 14.83
N SER A 78 18.79 0.31 15.63
CA SER A 78 19.54 -0.91 15.95
C SER A 78 18.68 -1.94 16.69
N ILE A 79 17.98 -1.53 17.76
CA ILE A 79 17.11 -2.41 18.54
C ILE A 79 15.97 -2.94 17.67
N THR A 80 15.32 -2.07 16.90
CA THR A 80 14.21 -2.49 16.02
C THR A 80 14.69 -3.44 14.92
N ALA A 81 15.81 -3.17 14.25
CA ALA A 81 16.40 -4.07 13.27
C ALA A 81 16.81 -5.42 13.88
N GLY A 82 17.34 -5.43 15.10
CA GLY A 82 17.71 -6.64 15.83
C GLY A 82 16.50 -7.50 16.17
N VAL A 83 15.45 -6.89 16.74
CA VAL A 83 14.20 -7.58 17.06
C VAL A 83 13.55 -8.15 15.80
N PHE A 84 13.47 -7.36 14.71
CA PHE A 84 12.92 -7.83 13.43
C PHE A 84 13.76 -8.95 12.81
N GLY A 85 15.09 -8.85 12.82
CA GLY A 85 16.00 -9.88 12.31
C GLY A 85 15.87 -11.22 13.05
N ILE A 86 15.78 -11.19 14.38
CA ILE A 86 15.53 -12.39 15.20
C ILE A 86 14.15 -12.98 14.88
N LEU A 87 13.11 -12.15 14.83
CA LEU A 87 11.75 -12.60 14.51
C LEU A 87 11.66 -13.25 13.13
N LEU A 88 12.39 -12.73 12.13
CA LEU A 88 12.45 -13.26 10.77
C LEU A 88 13.09 -14.65 10.70
N LEU A 89 14.08 -14.92 11.57
CA LEU A 89 14.78 -16.20 11.64
C LEU A 89 14.04 -17.24 12.49
N VAL A 90 13.47 -16.84 13.63
CA VAL A 90 12.86 -17.75 14.62
C VAL A 90 11.38 -17.99 14.33
N SER A 91 10.61 -16.94 14.07
CA SER A 91 9.16 -17.03 13.89
C SER A 91 8.67 -16.14 12.73
N PRO A 92 8.96 -16.52 11.47
CA PRO A 92 8.49 -15.78 10.30
C PRO A 92 6.97 -15.74 10.21
N GLY A 93 6.28 -16.73 10.80
CA GLY A 93 4.82 -16.79 10.86
C GLY A 93 4.20 -15.62 11.63
N SER A 94 4.85 -15.11 12.67
CA SER A 94 4.37 -13.97 13.45
C SER A 94 4.40 -12.67 12.64
N ILE A 95 5.45 -12.46 11.85
CA ILE A 95 5.57 -11.32 10.94
C ILE A 95 4.47 -11.38 9.87
N LEU A 96 4.25 -12.56 9.29
CA LEU A 96 3.21 -12.76 8.28
C LEU A 96 1.80 -12.55 8.83
N ILE A 97 1.54 -12.90 10.09
CA ILE A 97 0.24 -12.63 10.73
C ILE A 97 0.06 -11.13 10.95
N ALA A 98 1.10 -10.42 11.38
CA ALA A 98 1.08 -8.96 11.54
C ALA A 98 0.89 -8.26 10.18
N GLU A 99 1.62 -8.68 9.16
CA GLU A 99 1.51 -8.18 7.79
C GLU A 99 0.12 -8.48 7.22
N ARG A 100 -0.39 -9.72 7.33
CA ARG A 100 -1.75 -10.06 6.89
C ARG A 100 -2.83 -9.29 7.63
N LYS A 101 -2.65 -9.01 8.93
CA LYS A 101 -3.61 -8.21 9.70
C LYS A 101 -3.61 -6.75 9.23
N ALA A 102 -2.46 -6.19 8.89
CA ALA A 102 -2.34 -4.88 8.25
C ALA A 102 -2.86 -4.87 6.81
N ASN A 103 -2.59 -5.93 6.04
CA ASN A 103 -3.02 -6.08 4.65
C ASN A 103 -4.54 -6.33 4.54
N LYS A 104 -5.14 -6.97 5.55
CA LYS A 104 -6.61 -7.11 5.69
C LYS A 104 -7.31 -5.77 5.91
N LEU A 105 -6.59 -4.75 6.38
CA LEU A 105 -7.08 -3.37 6.48
C LEU A 105 -7.15 -2.68 5.10
N TYR A 106 -6.38 -3.17 4.11
CA TYR A 106 -6.45 -2.77 2.69
C TYR A 106 -7.32 -3.71 1.85
N MET A 107 -8.40 -4.25 2.43
CA MET A 107 -9.44 -4.91 1.65
C MET A 107 -10.35 -3.87 1.00
N THR A 108 -9.78 -3.03 0.13
CA THR A 108 -10.51 -2.12 -0.76
C THR A 108 -11.60 -2.90 -1.49
N ASP A 109 -11.32 -4.11 -1.97
CA ASP A 109 -12.27 -4.99 -2.65
C ASP A 109 -13.61 -5.17 -1.90
N ALA A 110 -13.62 -5.29 -0.57
CA ALA A 110 -14.86 -5.52 0.19
C ALA A 110 -15.65 -4.24 0.46
N PHE A 111 -14.96 -3.15 0.73
CA PHE A 111 -15.58 -1.84 0.87
C PHE A 111 -16.17 -1.36 -0.47
N PHE A 112 -15.42 -1.56 -1.56
CA PHE A 112 -15.83 -1.23 -2.92
C PHE A 112 -17.05 -2.05 -3.34
N MET A 113 -17.10 -3.34 -3.03
CA MET A 113 -18.25 -4.18 -3.37
C MET A 113 -19.51 -3.81 -2.59
N LYS A 114 -19.39 -3.45 -1.30
CA LYS A 114 -20.52 -3.04 -0.48
C LYS A 114 -21.13 -1.70 -0.92
N HIS A 115 -20.29 -0.76 -1.36
CA HIS A 115 -20.73 0.60 -1.72
C HIS A 115 -20.62 0.92 -3.22
N ARG A 116 -20.41 -0.09 -4.07
CA ARG A 116 -20.18 0.03 -5.52
C ARG A 116 -21.15 0.96 -6.23
N LYS A 117 -22.45 0.79 -5.97
CA LYS A 117 -23.50 1.62 -6.58
C LYS A 117 -23.40 3.08 -6.14
N VAL A 118 -23.14 3.30 -4.85
CA VAL A 118 -22.99 4.65 -4.28
C VAL A 118 -21.75 5.34 -4.85
N LEU A 119 -20.60 4.66 -4.87
CA LEU A 119 -19.35 5.19 -5.44
C LEU A 119 -19.49 5.47 -6.94
N GLY A 120 -20.11 4.58 -7.70
CA GLY A 120 -20.36 4.80 -9.13
C GLY A 120 -21.25 6.01 -9.40
N VAL A 121 -22.34 6.17 -8.64
CA VAL A 121 -23.25 7.32 -8.77
C VAL A 121 -22.55 8.64 -8.38
N VAL A 122 -21.75 8.65 -7.32
CA VAL A 122 -20.97 9.83 -6.92
C VAL A 122 -19.94 10.20 -7.99
N LEU A 123 -19.24 9.23 -8.59
CA LEU A 123 -18.29 9.49 -9.69
C LEU A 123 -18.98 10.06 -10.93
N LEU A 124 -20.16 9.55 -11.28
CA LEU A 124 -20.95 10.06 -12.40
C LEU A 124 -21.45 11.47 -12.13
N ALA A 125 -21.97 11.75 -10.92
CA ALA A 125 -22.39 13.09 -10.53
C ALA A 125 -21.21 14.09 -10.58
N ALA A 126 -20.04 13.69 -10.07
CA ALA A 126 -18.82 14.49 -10.13
C ALA A 126 -18.36 14.73 -11.59
N SER A 127 -18.47 13.72 -12.46
CA SER A 127 -18.16 13.86 -13.88
C SER A 127 -19.10 14.86 -14.58
N VAL A 128 -20.41 14.74 -14.37
CA VAL A 128 -21.40 15.68 -14.91
C VAL A 128 -21.11 17.10 -14.44
N PHE A 129 -20.78 17.28 -13.16
CA PHE A 129 -20.39 18.59 -12.62
C PHE A 129 -19.12 19.14 -13.29
N MET A 130 -18.07 18.32 -13.47
CA MET A 130 -16.82 18.75 -14.11
C MET A 130 -17.02 19.10 -15.59
N ILE A 131 -17.81 18.32 -16.32
CA ILE A 131 -18.12 18.58 -17.73
C ILE A 131 -18.97 19.86 -17.84
N ASN A 132 -19.97 20.04 -16.98
CA ASN A 132 -20.79 21.26 -16.97
C ASN A 132 -19.95 22.49 -16.64
N THR A 133 -19.03 22.38 -15.68
CA THR A 133 -18.09 23.45 -15.33
C THR A 133 -17.18 23.77 -16.51
N TYR A 134 -16.69 22.77 -17.24
CA TYR A 134 -15.94 23.01 -18.47
C TYR A 134 -16.77 23.75 -19.51
N ILE A 135 -18.00 23.32 -19.79
CA ILE A 135 -18.88 23.97 -20.78
C ILE A 135 -19.23 25.42 -20.38
N THR A 136 -19.44 25.67 -19.09
CA THR A 136 -19.86 27.00 -18.60
C THR A 136 -18.72 28.01 -18.57
N PHE A 137 -17.48 27.57 -18.37
CA PHE A 137 -16.31 28.44 -18.19
C PHE A 137 -15.30 28.38 -19.35
N SER A 138 -15.51 27.51 -20.35
CA SER A 138 -14.72 27.44 -21.59
C SER A 138 -15.32 28.30 -22.69
#